data_AF-A0A519T402-F1
#
_entry.id   AF-A0A519T402-F1
#
_cell.length_a   1.000
_cell.length_b   1.000
_cell.length_c   1.000
_cell.angle_alpha   90.00
_cell.angle_beta   90.00
_cell.angle_gamma   90.00
#
_symmetry.space_group_name_H-M   'P 1'
#
loop_
_entity.id
_entity.type
_entity.pdbx_description
1 polymer ?
#
loop_
_entity_poly.entity_id
_entity_poly.type
_entity_poly.pdbx_seq_one_letter_code
_entity_poly.pdbx_strand_id
1 'polypeptide(L)'
;MAVHYTAGGAAMQYRGRIQVGNLDHAGSNPGNYFDVLVSSPTLDGTREVVTGVPSYLEEYDLTVQVYLEGAERGTIATYPIPAGTFVQAEILVNGQVRKTVRVDETTTLGPYDLYPTQTVTLPFKGL
;
A
#
# COMPACT_ATOMS: atom_id res chain seq x y z
N MET A 1 -3.86 -11.10 11.69
CA MET A 1 -3.38 -9.79 11.21
C MET A 1 -4.35 -9.29 10.17
N ALA A 2 -4.53 -7.98 10.04
CA ALA A 2 -5.40 -7.39 9.04
C ALA A 2 -4.75 -6.14 8.44
N VAL A 3 -5.24 -5.73 7.27
CA VAL A 3 -4.93 -4.44 6.69
C VAL A 3 -6.24 -3.67 6.55
N HIS A 4 -6.32 -2.53 7.24
CA HIS A 4 -7.36 -1.52 7.05
C HIS A 4 -6.85 -0.53 6.01
N TYR A 5 -7.64 -0.22 5.00
CA TYR A 5 -7.27 0.67 3.92
C TYR A 5 -8.36 1.69 3.66
N THR A 6 -7.92 2.93 3.44
CA THR A 6 -8.81 4.06 3.17
C THR A 6 -8.28 4.88 2.01
N ALA A 7 -9.19 5.51 1.28
CA ALA A 7 -8.83 6.48 0.24
C ALA A 7 -9.88 7.59 0.15
N GLY A 8 -9.45 8.77 -0.30
CA GLY A 8 -10.32 9.93 -0.42
C GLY A 8 -9.82 10.96 -1.43
N GLY A 9 -10.61 12.02 -1.59
CA GLY A 9 -10.34 13.11 -2.53
C GLY A 9 -10.37 12.63 -3.98
N ALA A 10 -9.32 12.96 -4.74
CA ALA A 10 -9.22 12.57 -6.14
C ALA A 10 -8.57 11.19 -6.37
N ALA A 11 -8.40 10.37 -5.32
CA ALA A 11 -7.63 9.12 -5.41
C ALA A 11 -8.18 8.16 -6.47
N MET A 12 -9.49 8.11 -6.68
CA MET A 12 -10.12 7.33 -7.75
C MET A 12 -9.68 7.79 -9.14
N GLN A 13 -9.65 9.11 -9.38
CA GLN A 13 -9.22 9.72 -10.65
C GLN A 13 -7.73 9.48 -10.90
N TYR A 14 -6.94 9.47 -9.83
CA TYR A 14 -5.51 9.14 -9.87
C TYR A 14 -5.22 7.64 -9.81
N ARG A 15 -6.25 6.78 -9.95
CA ARG A 15 -6.11 5.32 -9.96
C ARG A 15 -5.31 4.83 -8.75
N GLY A 16 -5.66 5.33 -7.58
CA GLY A 16 -5.04 4.97 -6.32
C GLY A 16 -5.12 3.46 -6.08
N ARG A 17 -4.06 2.89 -5.50
CA ARG A 17 -3.93 1.43 -5.40
C ARG A 17 -3.23 1.01 -4.12
N ILE A 18 -3.67 -0.10 -3.55
CA ILE A 18 -3.06 -0.76 -2.39
C ILE A 18 -2.68 -2.18 -2.82
N GLN A 19 -1.40 -2.50 -2.72
CA GLN A 19 -0.88 -3.84 -2.94
C GLN A 19 -0.36 -4.42 -1.63
N VAL A 20 -0.87 -5.59 -1.27
CA VAL A 20 -0.47 -6.32 -0.07
C VAL A 20 0.04 -7.68 -0.48
N GLY A 21 1.30 -7.94 -0.16
CA GLY A 21 1.96 -9.18 -0.47
C GLY A 21 3.01 -9.53 0.57
N ASN A 22 3.79 -10.55 0.29
CA ASN A 22 5.03 -10.82 0.98
C ASN A 22 6.22 -10.57 0.06
N LEU A 23 7.39 -10.30 0.64
CA LEU A 23 8.65 -10.49 -0.06
C LEU A 23 9.29 -11.72 0.60
N ASP A 24 9.59 -12.77 -0.17
CA ASP A 24 10.51 -13.78 0.34
C ASP A 24 11.92 -13.17 0.41
N HIS A 25 12.69 -13.53 1.43
CA HIS A 25 14.06 -13.02 1.59
C HIS A 25 15.01 -13.56 0.50
N ALA A 26 14.53 -14.50 -0.33
CA ALA A 26 15.18 -14.98 -1.56
C ALA A 26 14.86 -14.13 -2.80
N GLY A 27 14.04 -13.08 -2.67
CA GLY A 27 13.80 -12.04 -3.69
C GLY A 27 13.02 -12.49 -4.92
N SER A 28 12.28 -13.60 -4.86
CA SER A 28 11.74 -14.28 -6.04
C SER A 28 10.25 -14.66 -6.00
N ASN A 29 9.51 -14.49 -4.89
CA ASN A 29 8.07 -14.75 -4.88
C ASN A 29 7.26 -13.75 -4.04
N PRO A 30 6.70 -12.70 -4.66
CA PRO A 30 5.61 -11.96 -4.08
C PRO A 30 4.32 -12.78 -4.19
N GLY A 31 3.97 -13.48 -3.12
CA GLY A 31 2.60 -13.90 -2.91
C GLY A 31 1.76 -12.65 -2.70
N ASN A 32 1.06 -12.20 -3.73
CA ASN A 32 0.08 -11.14 -3.59
C ASN A 32 -1.11 -11.69 -2.79
N TYR A 33 -1.24 -11.26 -1.54
CA TYR A 33 -2.43 -11.56 -0.73
C TYR A 33 -3.65 -10.89 -1.35
N PHE A 34 -3.48 -9.60 -1.70
CA PHE A 34 -4.49 -8.86 -2.44
C PHE A 34 -3.96 -7.59 -3.08
N ASP A 35 -4.73 -7.11 -4.05
CA ASP A 35 -4.54 -5.85 -4.74
C ASP A 35 -5.90 -5.14 -4.82
N VAL A 36 -5.96 -3.88 -4.38
CA VAL A 36 -7.18 -3.07 -4.33
C VAL A 36 -6.97 -1.78 -5.11
N LEU A 37 -7.74 -1.63 -6.19
CA LEU A 37 -7.91 -0.36 -6.90
C LEU A 37 -8.95 0.51 -6.18
N VAL A 38 -8.67 1.79 -6.00
CA VAL A 38 -9.63 2.79 -5.54
C VAL A 38 -10.65 3.02 -6.65
N SER A 39 -11.84 2.46 -6.48
CA SER A 39 -12.92 2.47 -7.46
C SER A 39 -14.08 3.40 -7.09
N SER A 40 -14.01 4.05 -5.92
CA SER A 40 -15.01 4.99 -5.41
C SER A 40 -14.35 6.25 -4.85
N PRO A 41 -15.06 7.40 -4.79
CA PRO A 41 -14.54 8.66 -4.23
C PRO A 41 -14.10 8.54 -2.76
N THR A 42 -14.71 7.61 -2.03
CA THR A 42 -14.33 7.20 -0.68
C THR A 42 -14.20 5.69 -0.67
N LEU A 43 -13.03 5.19 -0.27
CA LEU A 43 -12.79 3.77 -0.02
C LEU A 43 -12.51 3.61 1.47
N ASP A 44 -13.15 2.63 2.09
CA ASP A 44 -12.89 2.21 3.47
C ASP A 44 -13.16 0.71 3.53
N GLY A 45 -12.14 -0.07 3.91
CA GLY A 45 -12.26 -1.50 3.99
C GLY A 45 -11.20 -2.11 4.88
N THR A 46 -11.51 -3.26 5.45
CA THR A 46 -10.56 -4.06 6.21
C THR A 46 -10.52 -5.46 5.61
N ARG A 47 -9.32 -5.98 5.37
CA ARG A 47 -9.11 -7.35 4.88
C ARG A 47 -8.13 -8.09 5.78
N GLU A 48 -8.53 -9.26 6.23
CA GLU A 48 -7.63 -10.16 6.94
C GLU A 48 -6.53 -10.66 6.01
N VAL A 49 -5.30 -10.68 6.52
CA VAL A 49 -4.15 -11.28 5.85
C VAL A 49 -3.82 -12.55 6.63
N VAL A 50 -4.02 -13.70 5.99
CA VAL A 50 -3.92 -15.02 6.62
C VAL A 50 -2.53 -15.16 7.25
N THR A 51 -2.52 -15.53 8.53
CA THR A 51 -1.34 -15.58 9.41
C THR A 51 -0.63 -16.93 9.39
N GLY A 52 -0.98 -17.82 8.46
CA GLY A 52 -0.29 -19.09 8.28
C GLY A 52 0.94 -18.86 7.43
N VAL A 53 2.12 -19.17 7.96
CA VAL A 53 3.32 -19.21 7.14
C VAL A 53 3.12 -20.30 6.10
N PRO A 54 3.07 -19.99 4.78
CA PRO A 54 3.05 -21.03 3.78
C PRO A 54 4.26 -21.92 4.03
N SER A 55 4.07 -23.24 4.12
CA SER A 55 5.12 -24.16 4.58
C SER A 55 6.40 -24.14 3.73
N TYR A 56 6.35 -23.53 2.54
CA TYR A 56 7.49 -23.30 1.66
C TYR A 56 8.28 -22.02 1.97
N LEU A 57 7.80 -21.16 2.88
CA LEU A 57 8.48 -19.97 3.35
C LEU A 57 9.00 -20.25 4.77
N GLU A 58 10.32 -20.25 4.95
CA GLU A 58 10.91 -20.33 6.30
C GLU A 58 10.71 -19.00 7.04
N GLU A 59 10.84 -17.87 6.32
CA GLU A 59 10.60 -16.51 6.80
C GLU A 59 10.05 -15.66 5.63
N TYR A 60 9.10 -14.76 5.92
CA TYR A 60 8.69 -13.72 4.99
C TYR A 60 8.26 -12.49 5.77
N ASP A 61 8.28 -11.31 5.12
CA ASP A 61 7.73 -10.09 5.70
C ASP A 61 6.46 -9.68 4.98
N LEU A 62 5.49 -9.09 5.70
CA LEU A 62 4.36 -8.47 5.04
C LEU A 62 4.81 -7.15 4.42
N THR A 63 4.59 -7.00 3.13
CA THR A 63 4.84 -5.74 2.42
C THR A 63 3.51 -5.13 2.01
N VAL A 64 3.33 -3.85 2.33
CA VAL A 64 2.20 -3.05 1.90
C VAL A 64 2.73 -1.86 1.12
N GLN A 65 2.30 -1.75 -0.13
CA GLN A 65 2.61 -0.66 -1.02
C GLN A 65 1.32 0.09 -1.34
N VAL A 66 1.37 1.42 -1.29
CA VAL A 66 0.28 2.28 -1.75
C VAL A 66 0.83 3.32 -2.72
N TYR A 67 0.06 3.63 -3.75
CA TYR A 67 0.50 4.53 -4.82
C TYR A 67 -0.66 5.16 -5.58
N LEU A 68 -0.35 6.24 -6.31
CA LEU A 68 -1.28 6.99 -7.17
C LEU A 68 -0.81 6.91 -8.64
N GLU A 69 -1.22 5.87 -9.37
CA GLU A 69 -0.74 5.59 -10.74
C GLU A 69 -0.92 6.78 -11.70
N GLY A 70 -2.03 7.51 -11.59
CA GLY A 70 -2.33 8.64 -12.47
C GLY A 70 -1.48 9.89 -12.22
N ALA A 71 -0.71 9.92 -11.13
CA ALA A 71 0.16 11.04 -10.75
C ALA A 71 1.60 10.80 -11.26
N GLU A 72 1.72 10.44 -12.54
CA GLU A 72 3.01 10.09 -13.13
C GLU A 72 4.03 11.25 -13.07
N ARG A 73 5.32 10.92 -13.02
CA ARG A 73 6.44 11.89 -12.89
C ARG A 73 6.37 13.04 -13.89
N GLY A 74 5.92 12.78 -15.12
CA GLY A 74 5.80 13.78 -16.17
C GLY A 74 4.59 14.72 -16.02
N THR A 75 3.58 14.34 -15.23
CA THR A 75 2.34 15.10 -15.08
C THR A 75 2.29 15.86 -13.77
N ILE A 76 2.85 15.33 -12.69
CA ILE A 76 2.68 15.85 -11.33
C ILE A 76 3.22 17.28 -11.10
N ALA A 77 4.24 17.70 -11.85
CA ALA A 77 4.78 19.05 -11.76
C ALA A 77 3.83 20.10 -12.39
N THR A 78 3.04 19.68 -13.38
CA THR A 78 2.07 20.53 -14.09
C THR A 78 0.67 20.41 -13.47
N TYR A 79 0.33 19.22 -12.99
CA TYR A 79 -0.95 18.85 -12.41
C TYR A 79 -0.71 18.25 -11.02
N PRO A 80 -0.46 19.08 -10.00
CA PRO A 80 -0.23 18.60 -8.66
C PRO A 80 -1.45 17.82 -8.16
N ILE A 81 -1.20 16.84 -7.30
CA ILE A 81 -2.25 16.09 -6.62
C ILE A 81 -3.14 17.07 -5.84
N PRO A 82 -4.46 17.09 -6.04
CA PRO A 82 -5.36 17.96 -5.31
C PRO A 82 -5.31 17.70 -3.80
N ALA A 83 -5.32 18.77 -3.00
CA ALA A 83 -5.33 18.67 -1.55
C ALA A 83 -6.45 17.75 -1.02
N GLY A 84 -6.13 16.94 -0.02
CA GLY A 84 -7.05 15.96 0.54
C GLY A 84 -7.19 14.67 -0.30
N THR A 85 -6.41 14.50 -1.36
CA THR A 85 -6.31 13.23 -2.09
C THR A 85 -5.36 12.30 -1.37
N PHE A 86 -5.81 11.08 -1.07
CA PHE A 86 -4.94 10.12 -0.41
C PHE A 86 -5.32 8.66 -0.66
N VAL A 87 -4.32 7.80 -0.49
CA VAL A 87 -4.47 6.35 -0.33
C VAL A 87 -3.66 5.95 0.89
N GLN A 88 -4.27 5.25 1.82
CA GLN A 88 -3.67 4.84 3.08
C GLN A 88 -3.96 3.38 3.36
N ALA A 89 -2.98 2.71 3.96
CA ALA A 89 -3.14 1.39 4.53
C ALA A 89 -2.50 1.32 5.91
N GLU A 90 -3.14 0.61 6.82
CA GLU A 90 -2.74 0.39 8.20
C GLU A 90 -2.62 -1.11 8.43
N ILE A 91 -1.47 -1.56 8.93
CA ILE A 91 -1.25 -2.96 9.28
C ILE A 91 -1.65 -3.16 10.74
N LEU A 92 -2.66 -4.00 10.99
CA LEU A 92 -3.20 -4.30 12.30
C LEU A 92 -2.77 -5.68 12.80
N VAL A 93 -2.17 -5.70 13.99
CA VAL A 93 -1.85 -6.93 14.72
C VAL A 93 -2.65 -6.93 16.01
N ASN A 94 -3.49 -7.95 16.21
CA ASN A 94 -4.40 -8.05 17.36
C ASN A 94 -5.26 -6.78 17.54
N GLY A 95 -5.73 -6.21 16.43
CA GLY A 95 -6.56 -4.99 16.40
C GLY A 95 -5.81 -3.67 16.63
N GLN A 96 -4.49 -3.70 16.81
CA GLN A 96 -3.66 -2.51 17.03
C GLN A 96 -2.87 -2.14 15.77
N VAL A 97 -2.87 -0.86 15.38
CA VAL A 97 -2.07 -0.36 14.27
C VAL A 97 -0.58 -0.47 14.62
N ARG A 98 0.18 -1.21 13.81
CA ARG A 98 1.64 -1.36 13.96
C ARG A 98 2.43 -0.50 12.98
N LYS A 99 1.87 -0.32 11.78
CA LYS A 99 2.45 0.49 10.71
C LYS A 99 1.33 1.17 9.93
N THR A 100 1.62 2.35 9.44
CA THR A 100 0.78 3.11 8.51
C THR A 100 1.63 3.44 7.30
N VAL A 101 1.05 3.29 6.13
CA VAL A 101 1.62 3.74 4.86
C VAL A 101 0.60 4.59 4.14
N ARG A 102 1.04 5.70 3.58
CA ARG A 102 0.15 6.70 2.99
C ARG A 102 0.85 7.38 1.82
N VAL A 103 0.11 7.57 0.74
CA VAL A 103 0.44 8.51 -0.33
C VAL A 103 -0.64 9.59 -0.35
N ASP A 104 -0.22 10.84 -0.45
CA ASP A 104 -1.08 12.02 -0.52
C ASP A 104 -0.40 13.16 -1.30
N GLU A 105 -0.99 14.36 -1.29
CA GLU A 105 -0.50 15.53 -2.02
C GLU A 105 0.90 16.00 -1.61
N THR A 106 1.39 15.57 -0.45
CA THR A 106 2.73 15.93 0.06
C THR A 106 3.79 14.90 -0.28
N THR A 107 3.39 13.74 -0.83
CA THR A 107 4.31 12.65 -1.11
C THR A 107 5.23 13.02 -2.27
N THR A 108 6.53 13.12 -1.97
CA THR A 108 7.55 13.34 -2.99
C THR A 108 7.79 12.07 -3.80
N LEU A 109 7.89 12.20 -5.12
CA LEU A 109 8.44 11.15 -5.97
C LEU A 109 9.92 10.92 -5.61
N GLY A 110 10.32 9.66 -5.42
CA GLY A 110 11.73 9.31 -5.38
C GLY A 110 12.43 9.64 -6.70
N PRO A 111 13.74 9.43 -6.84
CA PRO A 111 14.46 9.71 -8.08
C PRO A 111 14.10 8.77 -9.24
N TYR A 112 13.62 7.55 -8.94
CA TYR A 112 13.36 6.50 -9.94
C TYR A 112 11.90 6.07 -10.05
N ASP A 113 11.02 6.54 -9.16
CA ASP A 113 9.61 6.14 -9.16
C ASP A 113 8.85 6.71 -10.36
N LEU A 114 7.96 5.93 -10.97
CA LEU A 114 7.11 6.46 -12.04
C LEU A 114 5.99 7.34 -11.48
N TYR A 115 5.50 7.04 -10.28
CA TYR A 115 4.41 7.71 -9.60
C TYR A 115 4.68 7.73 -8.07
N PRO A 116 4.07 8.66 -7.31
CA PRO A 116 4.15 8.68 -5.85
C PRO A 116 3.79 7.33 -5.26
N THR A 117 4.75 6.75 -4.55
CA THR A 117 4.69 5.39 -4.01
C THR A 117 5.27 5.41 -2.61
N GLN A 118 4.61 4.72 -1.69
CA GLN A 118 5.15 4.45 -0.37
C GLN A 118 5.00 2.97 -0.07
N THR A 119 6.03 2.40 0.54
CA THR A 119 6.09 0.98 0.90
C THR A 119 6.48 0.86 2.35
N VAL A 120 5.77 0.02 3.10
CA VAL A 120 6.18 -0.40 4.44
C VAL A 120 6.23 -1.91 4.51
N THR A 121 7.16 -2.38 5.33
CA THR A 121 7.33 -3.80 5.60
C THR A 121 7.16 -4.04 7.11
N LEU A 122 6.41 -5.08 7.47
CA LEU A 122 6.28 -5.55 8.84
C LEU A 122 6.86 -6.98 8.92
N PRO A 123 7.94 -7.18 9.67
CA PRO A 123 8.50 -8.51 9.88
C PRO A 123 7.47 -9.42 10.53
N PHE A 124 7.29 -10.62 9.97
CA PHE A 124 6.37 -11.61 10.51
C PHE A 124 6.98 -12.35 11.71
N LYS A 125 8.32 -12.40 11.79
CA LYS A 125 9.06 -13.00 12.90
C LYS A 125 8.83 -12.20 14.19
N GLY A 126 8.03 -12.76 15.10
CA GLY A 126 7.74 -12.17 16.42
C GLY A 126 6.36 -11.51 16.56
N LEU A 127 5.45 -11.71 15.60
CA LEU A 127 4.03 -11.39 15.73
C LEU A 127 3.24 -12.50 16.43
#